data_AF-A0A150WE51-F1
#
_entry.id   AF-A0A150WE51-F1
#
_cell.length_a   1.000
_cell.length_b   1.000
_cell.length_c   1.000
_cell.angle_alpha   90.00
_cell.angle_beta   90.00
_cell.angle_gamma   90.00
#
_symmetry.space_group_name_H-M   'P 1'
#
loop_
_entity.id
_entity.type
_entity.pdbx_description
1 polymer ?
#
loop_
_entity_poly.entity_id
_entity_poly.type
_entity_poly.pdbx_seq_one_letter_code
_entity_poly.pdbx_strand_id
1 'polypeptide(L)'
;MALPVPKEGNAVAETKKQEETAFFDVGVDKADFGKPDSIRYNILTWVLDERYDRAIEELKDFLEKPSEYPNFKSKVTRYIHHSVDLIYAIKAKRSFPGINSLTRAKQQELREKFKEHFRELQYVLKIVEKIQGDLRVQDVRSTIYVVKAMWFAVLGIIILAFWMDIVHGLAKTSFLVFDDGFGKLANWLAESIGF
;
A
#
# COMPACT_ATOMS: atom_id res chain seq x y z
N MET A 1 -11.43 -41.52 -53.27
CA MET A 1 -10.54 -41.08 -52.18
C MET A 1 -10.01 -39.70 -52.53
N ALA A 2 -10.60 -38.65 -51.95
CA ALA A 2 -10.09 -37.29 -52.10
C ALA A 2 -9.06 -37.04 -50.99
N LEU A 3 -7.81 -36.77 -51.37
CA LEU A 3 -6.75 -36.39 -50.45
C LEU A 3 -7.05 -34.99 -49.87
N PRO A 4 -6.89 -34.77 -48.56
CA PRO A 4 -7.06 -33.45 -47.97
C PRO A 4 -5.88 -32.55 -48.35
N VAL A 5 -6.19 -31.39 -48.93
CA VAL A 5 -5.22 -30.32 -49.23
C VAL A 5 -4.69 -29.74 -47.91
N PRO A 6 -3.36 -29.61 -47.70
CA PRO A 6 -2.81 -29.10 -46.46
C PRO A 6 -3.08 -27.58 -46.34
N LYS A 7 -3.53 -27.17 -45.16
CA LYS A 7 -3.75 -25.77 -44.76
C LYS A 7 -2.41 -25.01 -44.64
N GLU A 8 -1.77 -24.66 -45.76
CA GLU A 8 -0.53 -23.86 -45.75
C GLU A 8 -0.70 -22.44 -45.17
N GLY A 9 -1.93 -21.90 -45.16
CA GLY A 9 -2.21 -20.55 -44.67
C GLY A 9 -2.06 -20.34 -43.16
N ASN A 10 -2.19 -21.39 -42.33
CA ASN A 10 -2.13 -21.24 -40.86
C ASN A 10 -0.70 -21.19 -40.32
N ALA A 11 0.23 -21.96 -40.90
CA ALA A 11 1.61 -22.05 -40.40
C ALA A 11 2.41 -20.75 -40.57
N VAL A 12 2.13 -19.99 -41.64
CA VAL A 12 2.80 -18.72 -41.95
C VAL A 12 2.31 -17.58 -41.04
N ALA A 13 1.07 -17.65 -40.55
CA ALA A 13 0.51 -16.67 -39.63
C ALA A 13 1.06 -16.82 -38.20
N GLU A 14 1.28 -18.06 -37.76
CA GLU A 14 1.84 -18.37 -36.43
C GLU A 14 3.32 -17.99 -36.31
N THR A 15 4.12 -18.23 -37.36
CA THR A 15 5.54 -17.84 -37.41
C THR A 15 5.73 -16.32 -37.40
N LYS A 16 4.91 -15.56 -38.13
CA LYS A 16 4.95 -14.09 -38.10
C LYS A 16 4.60 -13.50 -36.73
N LYS A 17 3.61 -14.08 -36.03
CA LYS A 17 3.28 -13.69 -34.66
C LYS A 17 4.44 -13.95 -33.69
N GLN A 18 5.13 -15.08 -33.82
CA GLN A 18 6.28 -15.39 -32.97
C GLN A 18 7.44 -14.41 -33.19
N GLU A 19 7.77 -14.05 -34.44
CA GLU A 19 8.80 -13.06 -34.73
C GLU A 19 8.43 -11.64 -34.21
N GLU A 20 7.18 -11.23 -34.35
CA GLU A 20 6.69 -9.95 -33.81
C GLU A 20 6.72 -9.92 -32.28
N THR A 21 6.39 -11.03 -31.61
CA THR A 21 6.51 -11.13 -30.14
C THR A 21 7.96 -11.06 -29.66
N ALA A 22 8.90 -11.66 -30.38
CA ALA A 22 10.34 -11.56 -30.07
C ALA A 22 10.89 -10.14 -30.34
N PHE A 23 10.34 -9.42 -31.33
CA PHE A 23 10.75 -8.06 -31.65
C PHE A 23 10.46 -7.08 -30.50
N PHE A 24 9.32 -7.25 -29.81
CA PHE A 24 8.91 -6.42 -28.68
C PHE A 24 9.36 -6.95 -27.32
N ASP A 25 10.26 -7.93 -27.27
CA ASP A 25 10.79 -8.43 -26.00
C ASP A 25 11.44 -7.27 -25.21
N VAL A 26 10.79 -6.95 -24.10
CA VAL A 26 11.23 -5.96 -23.13
C VAL A 26 12.08 -6.77 -22.19
N GLY A 27 13.40 -6.71 -22.32
CA GLY A 27 14.34 -7.35 -21.40
C GLY A 27 14.27 -6.76 -20.00
N VAL A 28 13.11 -6.92 -19.36
CA VAL A 28 12.76 -6.51 -18.01
C VAL A 28 12.80 -7.77 -17.17
N ASP A 29 13.60 -7.72 -16.11
CA ASP A 29 13.69 -8.83 -15.20
C ASP A 29 12.33 -9.09 -14.55
N LYS A 30 11.90 -10.35 -14.47
CA LYS A 30 10.62 -10.70 -13.81
C LYS A 30 10.54 -10.20 -12.37
N ALA A 31 11.69 -9.95 -11.73
CA ALA A 31 11.79 -9.33 -10.40
C ALA A 31 11.20 -7.90 -10.35
N ASP A 32 11.27 -7.17 -11.47
CA ASP A 32 10.81 -5.79 -11.58
C ASP A 32 9.28 -5.65 -11.66
N PHE A 33 8.57 -6.76 -11.92
CA PHE A 33 7.10 -6.82 -11.92
C PHE A 33 6.51 -6.86 -10.50
N GLY A 34 7.33 -7.16 -9.49
CA GLY A 34 6.91 -7.20 -8.10
C GLY A 34 6.46 -8.57 -7.63
N LYS A 35 5.61 -8.58 -6.59
CA LYS A 35 5.08 -9.82 -6.02
C LYS A 35 4.06 -10.44 -6.99
N PRO A 36 4.03 -11.77 -7.17
CA PRO A 36 3.08 -12.43 -8.07
C PRO A 36 1.62 -12.09 -7.80
N ASP A 37 1.25 -11.86 -6.54
CA ASP A 37 -0.12 -11.54 -6.13
C ASP A 37 -0.45 -10.03 -6.24
N SER A 38 0.46 -9.22 -6.79
CA SER A 38 0.29 -7.78 -6.88
C SER A 38 -0.37 -7.35 -8.18
N ILE A 39 -1.15 -6.27 -8.12
CA ILE A 39 -1.83 -5.70 -9.30
C ILE A 39 -0.80 -5.31 -10.36
N ARG A 40 0.37 -4.80 -9.95
CA ARG A 40 1.44 -4.49 -10.90
C ARG A 40 1.86 -5.74 -11.68
N TYR A 41 2.05 -6.87 -11.01
CA TYR A 41 2.46 -8.11 -11.66
C TYR A 41 1.40 -8.57 -12.67
N ASN A 42 0.14 -8.61 -12.26
CA ASN A 42 -0.97 -9.01 -13.14
C ASN A 42 -1.03 -8.11 -14.37
N ILE A 43 -1.16 -6.80 -14.19
CA ILE A 43 -1.33 -5.83 -15.28
C ILE A 43 -0.15 -5.88 -16.25
N LEU A 44 1.09 -5.90 -15.76
CA LEU A 44 2.26 -5.98 -16.64
C LEU A 44 2.29 -7.31 -17.42
N THR A 45 1.91 -8.41 -16.79
CA THR A 45 1.82 -9.73 -17.45
C THR A 45 0.75 -9.71 -18.55
N TRP A 46 -0.46 -9.21 -18.26
CA TRP A 46 -1.52 -9.09 -19.27
C TRP A 46 -1.12 -8.20 -20.45
N VAL A 47 -0.37 -7.12 -20.20
CA VAL A 47 0.13 -6.20 -21.25
C VAL A 47 1.21 -6.86 -22.11
N LEU A 48 2.06 -7.70 -21.53
CA LEU A 48 3.07 -8.48 -22.27
C LEU A 48 2.42 -9.57 -23.14
N ASP A 49 1.40 -10.25 -22.60
CA ASP A 49 0.59 -11.28 -23.24
C ASP A 49 -0.41 -10.72 -24.29
N GLU A 50 -0.35 -9.42 -24.58
CA GLU A 50 -1.23 -8.71 -25.54
C GLU A 50 -2.72 -8.72 -25.16
N ARG A 51 -3.03 -9.02 -23.89
CA ARG A 51 -4.40 -9.03 -23.34
C ARG A 51 -4.75 -7.68 -22.73
N TYR A 52 -4.67 -6.64 -23.56
CA TYR A 52 -4.87 -5.24 -23.14
C TYR A 52 -6.25 -4.98 -22.54
N ASP A 53 -7.29 -5.57 -23.12
CA ASP A 53 -8.66 -5.30 -22.70
C ASP A 53 -8.91 -5.84 -21.28
N ARG A 54 -8.33 -7.00 -20.94
CA ARG A 54 -8.34 -7.54 -19.57
C ARG A 54 -7.56 -6.68 -18.59
N ALA A 55 -6.39 -6.16 -19.00
CA ALA A 55 -5.61 -5.27 -18.14
C ALA A 55 -6.40 -3.99 -17.81
N ILE A 56 -7.11 -3.42 -18.79
CA ILE A 56 -7.94 -2.24 -18.59
C ILE A 56 -9.14 -2.54 -17.69
N GLU A 57 -9.80 -3.69 -17.90
CA GLU A 57 -10.90 -4.16 -17.05
C GLU A 57 -10.45 -4.34 -15.60
N GLU A 58 -9.33 -5.03 -15.36
CA GLU A 58 -8.80 -5.24 -14.00
C GLU A 58 -8.42 -3.92 -13.31
N LEU A 59 -7.91 -2.92 -14.05
CA LEU A 59 -7.67 -1.57 -13.52
C LEU A 59 -8.96 -0.82 -13.16
N LYS A 60 -10.03 -0.98 -13.95
CA LYS A 60 -11.34 -0.37 -13.66
C LYS A 60 -12.00 -1.05 -12.47
N ASP A 61 -12.00 -2.37 -12.45
CA ASP A 61 -12.50 -3.17 -11.33
C ASP A 61 -11.77 -2.81 -10.03
N PHE A 62 -10.46 -2.60 -10.09
CA PHE A 62 -9.69 -2.16 -8.93
C PHE A 62 -10.14 -0.80 -8.38
N LEU A 63 -10.56 0.12 -9.25
CA LEU A 63 -11.07 1.45 -8.86
C LEU A 63 -12.51 1.42 -8.37
N GLU A 64 -13.29 0.45 -8.84
CA GLU A 64 -14.68 0.24 -8.43
C GLU A 64 -14.79 -0.51 -7.09
N LYS A 65 -13.84 -1.41 -6.81
CA LYS A 65 -13.78 -2.13 -5.52
C LYS A 65 -13.81 -1.14 -4.35
N PRO A 66 -14.72 -1.33 -3.37
CA PRO A 66 -14.74 -0.49 -2.19
C PRO A 66 -13.43 -0.67 -1.42
N SER A 67 -12.74 0.45 -1.19
CA SER A 67 -11.52 0.48 -0.38
C SER A 67 -11.89 0.68 1.09
N GLU A 68 -11.25 -0.07 1.98
CA GLU A 68 -11.34 0.09 3.44
C GLU A 68 -10.84 1.48 3.88
N TYR A 69 -9.95 2.09 3.10
CA TYR A 69 -9.32 3.36 3.44
C TYR A 69 -10.07 4.58 2.86
N PRO A 70 -10.40 5.57 3.69
CA PRO A 70 -10.99 6.82 3.22
C PRO A 70 -10.00 7.58 2.34
N ASN A 71 -10.50 8.22 1.27
CA ASN A 71 -9.70 8.96 0.28
C ASN A 71 -8.72 8.14 -0.58
N PHE A 72 -8.71 6.80 -0.49
CA PHE A 72 -7.87 5.98 -1.38
C PHE A 72 -8.25 6.17 -2.84
N LYS A 73 -9.56 6.06 -3.13
CA LYS A 73 -10.09 6.18 -4.48
C LYS A 73 -9.67 7.49 -5.13
N SER A 74 -9.91 8.63 -4.48
CA SER A 74 -9.56 9.95 -5.02
C SER A 74 -8.06 10.11 -5.32
N LYS A 75 -7.18 9.54 -4.48
CA LYS A 75 -5.73 9.58 -4.70
C LYS A 75 -5.26 8.70 -5.85
N VAL A 76 -5.88 7.53 -6.03
CA VAL A 76 -5.45 6.52 -7.00
C VAL A 76 -6.09 6.70 -8.37
N THR A 77 -7.29 7.29 -8.46
CA THR A 77 -8.03 7.53 -9.71
C THR A 77 -7.18 8.14 -10.81
N ARG A 78 -6.40 9.19 -10.53
CA ARG A 78 -5.54 9.84 -11.53
C ARG A 78 -4.48 8.89 -12.10
N TYR A 79 -3.86 8.09 -11.26
CA TYR A 79 -2.82 7.14 -11.67
C TYR A 79 -3.39 5.97 -12.46
N ILE A 80 -4.59 5.51 -12.10
CA ILE A 80 -5.28 4.44 -12.83
C ILE A 80 -5.70 4.91 -14.22
N HIS A 81 -6.29 6.10 -14.35
CA HIS A 81 -6.61 6.66 -15.67
C HIS A 81 -5.36 6.82 -16.53
N HIS A 82 -4.27 7.37 -15.97
CA HIS A 82 -3.00 7.47 -16.68
C HIS A 82 -2.45 6.10 -17.09
N SER A 83 -2.60 5.07 -16.24
CA SER A 83 -2.21 3.69 -16.58
C SER A 83 -3.03 3.14 -17.75
N VAL A 84 -4.33 3.41 -17.80
CA VAL A 84 -5.20 3.03 -18.91
C VAL A 84 -4.77 3.71 -20.21
N ASP A 85 -4.44 5.00 -20.17
CA ASP A 85 -3.95 5.75 -21.33
C ASP A 85 -2.62 5.19 -21.85
N LEU A 86 -1.70 4.83 -20.93
CA LEU A 86 -0.45 4.15 -21.28
C LEU A 86 -0.70 2.79 -21.94
N ILE A 87 -1.66 2.00 -21.46
CA ILE A 87 -2.01 0.72 -22.08
C ILE A 87 -2.56 0.91 -23.49
N TYR A 88 -3.44 1.90 -23.72
CA TYR A 88 -3.93 2.22 -25.06
C TYR A 88 -2.80 2.68 -25.98
N ALA A 89 -1.89 3.51 -25.47
CA ALA A 89 -0.69 3.90 -26.19
C ALA A 89 0.12 2.66 -26.58
N ILE A 90 0.44 1.78 -25.64
CA ILE A 90 1.20 0.54 -25.88
C ILE A 90 0.50 -0.33 -26.94
N LYS A 91 -0.81 -0.55 -26.82
CA LYS A 91 -1.63 -1.30 -27.80
C LYS A 91 -1.46 -0.73 -29.20
N ALA A 92 -1.63 0.59 -29.36
CA ALA A 92 -1.52 1.25 -30.65
C ALA A 92 -0.13 1.16 -31.29
N LYS A 93 0.96 1.19 -30.49
CA LYS A 93 2.33 1.07 -31.01
C LYS A 93 2.68 -0.37 -31.38
N ARG A 94 2.18 -1.36 -30.63
CA ARG A 94 2.46 -2.78 -30.89
C ARG A 94 1.64 -3.33 -32.05
N SER A 95 0.36 -2.93 -32.17
CA SER A 95 -0.53 -3.35 -33.27
C SER A 95 -0.46 -2.43 -34.49
N PHE A 96 0.67 -1.77 -34.75
CA PHE A 96 0.78 -0.83 -35.86
C PHE A 96 0.73 -1.58 -37.20
N PRO A 97 -0.25 -1.28 -38.07
CA PRO A 97 -0.44 -2.01 -39.32
C PRO A 97 0.77 -1.78 -40.24
N GLY A 98 1.34 -2.86 -40.78
CA GLY A 98 2.46 -2.77 -41.69
C GLY A 98 3.80 -2.42 -41.03
N ILE A 99 4.02 -2.81 -39.76
CA ILE A 99 5.34 -2.71 -39.11
C ILE A 99 6.47 -3.25 -39.99
N ASN A 100 6.24 -4.39 -40.66
CA ASN A 100 7.23 -5.04 -41.51
C ASN A 100 7.54 -4.27 -42.81
N SER A 101 6.70 -3.30 -43.17
CA SER A 101 6.89 -2.42 -44.34
C SER A 101 7.68 -1.14 -44.02
N LEU A 102 7.89 -0.85 -42.73
CA LEU A 102 8.64 0.31 -42.27
C LEU A 102 10.15 0.07 -42.37
N THR A 103 10.91 1.16 -42.45
CA THR A 103 12.38 1.11 -42.37
C THR A 103 12.81 0.63 -40.98
N ARG A 104 13.96 -0.04 -40.89
CA ARG A 104 14.54 -0.50 -39.60
C ARG A 104 14.66 0.63 -38.57
N ALA A 105 14.99 1.84 -39.02
CA ALA A 105 15.07 3.02 -38.14
C ALA A 105 13.72 3.35 -37.49
N LYS A 106 12.62 3.30 -38.26
CA LYS A 106 11.27 3.53 -37.72
C LYS A 106 10.79 2.40 -36.82
N GLN A 107 11.10 1.15 -37.17
CA GLN A 107 10.81 0.01 -36.29
C GLN A 107 11.52 0.14 -34.94
N GLN A 108 12.78 0.59 -34.93
CA GLN A 108 13.53 0.85 -33.71
C GLN A 108 12.92 2.01 -32.88
N GLU A 109 12.51 3.09 -33.53
CA GLU A 109 11.82 4.21 -32.86
C GLU A 109 10.53 3.76 -32.17
N LEU A 110 9.69 2.97 -32.86
CA LEU A 110 8.49 2.38 -32.25
C LEU A 110 8.82 1.49 -31.05
N ARG A 111 9.88 0.67 -31.16
CA ARG A 111 10.34 -0.20 -30.08
C ARG A 111 10.80 0.58 -28.86
N GLU A 112 11.52 1.68 -29.06
CA GLU A 112 11.97 2.55 -27.97
C GLU A 112 10.79 3.24 -27.28
N LYS A 113 9.83 3.75 -28.06
CA LYS A 113 8.60 4.35 -27.52
C LYS A 113 7.74 3.35 -26.75
N PHE A 114 7.65 2.11 -27.23
CA PHE A 114 7.01 1.01 -26.51
C PHE A 114 7.67 0.75 -25.16
N LYS A 115 9.01 0.65 -25.13
CA LYS A 115 9.78 0.47 -23.89
C LYS A 115 9.61 1.64 -22.91
N GLU A 116 9.56 2.86 -23.43
CA GLU A 116 9.32 4.08 -22.64
C GLU A 116 7.96 4.02 -21.94
N HIS A 117 6.88 3.80 -22.69
CA HIS A 117 5.53 3.70 -22.12
C HIS A 117 5.38 2.51 -21.16
N PHE A 118 6.03 1.38 -21.45
CA PHE A 118 5.99 0.22 -20.57
C PHE A 118 6.69 0.48 -19.23
N ARG A 119 7.87 1.13 -19.25
CA ARG A 119 8.57 1.54 -18.01
C ARG A 119 7.79 2.58 -17.23
N GLU A 120 7.14 3.51 -17.93
CA GLU A 120 6.27 4.50 -17.29
C GLU A 120 5.07 3.81 -16.61
N LEU A 121 4.43 2.86 -17.28
CA LEU A 121 3.34 2.06 -16.71
C LEU A 121 3.80 1.32 -15.45
N GLN A 122 4.97 0.67 -15.50
CA GLN A 122 5.56 0.01 -14.34
C GLN A 122 5.77 0.98 -13.16
N TYR A 123 6.28 2.18 -13.44
CA TYR A 123 6.51 3.20 -12.42
C TYR A 123 5.20 3.69 -11.80
N VAL A 124 4.18 3.96 -12.61
CA VAL A 124 2.86 4.42 -12.14
C VAL A 124 2.19 3.35 -11.28
N LEU A 125 2.23 2.08 -11.70
CA LEU A 125 1.70 0.97 -10.90
C LEU A 125 2.45 0.80 -9.57
N LYS A 126 3.77 1.03 -9.55
CA LYS A 126 4.57 1.04 -8.31
C LYS A 126 4.13 2.16 -7.36
N ILE A 127 3.75 3.33 -7.87
CA ILE A 127 3.18 4.42 -7.05
C ILE A 127 1.84 3.99 -6.45
N VAL A 128 0.96 3.37 -7.24
CA VAL A 128 -0.34 2.88 -6.75
C VAL A 128 -0.16 1.89 -5.59
N GLU A 129 0.75 0.92 -5.74
CA GLU A 129 1.09 -0.02 -4.66
C GLU A 129 1.65 0.69 -3.42
N LYS A 130 2.51 1.69 -3.62
CA LYS A 130 3.07 2.47 -2.52
C LYS A 130 1.97 3.21 -1.75
N ILE A 131 1.02 3.84 -2.45
CA ILE A 131 -0.11 4.52 -1.81
C ILE A 131 -0.94 3.55 -0.96
N GLN A 132 -1.20 2.34 -1.47
CA GLN A 132 -1.91 1.30 -0.73
C GLN A 132 -1.11 0.85 0.51
N GLY A 133 0.20 0.67 0.37
CA GLY A 133 1.09 0.33 1.49
C GLY A 133 1.14 1.41 2.56
N ASP A 134 1.24 2.68 2.15
CA ASP A 134 1.31 3.82 3.07
C ASP A 134 0.02 3.97 3.90
N LEU A 135 -1.15 3.78 3.29
CA LEU A 135 -2.43 3.80 4.01
C LEU A 135 -2.54 2.67 5.03
N ARG A 136 -2.12 1.45 4.65
CA ARG A 136 -2.09 0.31 5.59
C ARG A 136 -1.18 0.59 6.79
N VAL A 137 -0.03 1.24 6.58
CA VAL A 137 0.87 1.63 7.67
C VAL A 137 0.26 2.73 8.55
N GLN A 138 -0.48 3.67 7.97
CA GLN A 138 -1.15 4.72 8.73
C GLN A 138 -2.19 4.17 9.71
N ASP A 139 -2.98 3.19 9.28
CA ASP A 139 -3.98 2.55 10.15
C ASP A 139 -3.33 1.73 11.28
N VAL A 140 -2.22 1.06 11.00
CA VAL A 140 -1.45 0.38 12.05
C VAL A 140 -0.86 1.39 13.04
N ARG A 141 -0.42 2.58 12.58
CA ARG A 141 0.08 3.61 13.49
C ARG A 141 -1.02 4.22 14.36
N SER A 142 -2.20 4.46 13.81
CA SER A 142 -3.31 5.03 14.57
C SER A 142 -3.77 4.08 15.68
N THR A 143 -3.87 2.78 15.38
CA THR A 143 -4.18 1.74 16.40
C THR A 143 -3.12 1.66 17.49
N ILE A 144 -1.84 1.74 17.14
CA ILE A 144 -0.74 1.80 18.13
C ILE A 144 -0.90 3.02 19.06
N TYR A 145 -1.27 4.19 18.53
CA TYR A 145 -1.49 5.38 19.37
C TYR A 145 -2.67 5.21 20.33
N VAL A 146 -3.76 4.60 19.88
CA VAL A 146 -4.93 4.30 20.74
C VAL A 146 -4.54 3.33 21.86
N VAL A 147 -3.81 2.27 21.55
CA VAL A 147 -3.33 1.30 22.56
C VAL A 147 -2.39 1.96 23.57
N LYS A 148 -1.48 2.82 23.11
CA LYS A 148 -0.61 3.59 24.01
C LYS A 148 -1.41 4.53 24.91
N ALA A 149 -2.39 5.24 24.36
CA ALA A 149 -3.25 6.14 25.13
C ALA A 149 -4.05 5.37 26.19
N MET A 150 -4.58 4.20 25.84
CA MET A 150 -5.26 3.30 26.78
C MET A 150 -4.32 2.85 27.92
N TRP A 151 -3.09 2.48 27.61
CA TRP A 151 -2.09 2.11 28.63
C TRP A 151 -1.78 3.27 29.58
N PHE A 152 -1.58 4.49 29.06
CA PHE A 152 -1.36 5.67 29.89
C PHE A 152 -2.59 6.04 30.73
N ALA A 153 -3.80 5.87 30.19
CA ALA A 153 -5.03 6.09 30.94
C ALA A 153 -5.15 5.12 32.13
N VAL A 154 -4.86 3.83 31.91
CA VAL A 154 -4.85 2.81 32.97
C VAL A 154 -3.82 3.15 34.05
N LEU A 155 -2.59 3.49 33.66
CA LEU A 155 -1.56 3.93 34.62
C LEU A 155 -1.98 5.19 35.38
N GLY A 156 -2.62 6.15 34.71
CA GLY A 156 -3.14 7.35 35.34
C GLY A 156 -4.18 7.05 36.42
N ILE A 157 -5.11 6.14 36.15
CA ILE A 157 -6.11 5.69 37.13
C ILE A 157 -5.44 5.03 38.34
N ILE A 158 -4.46 4.17 38.11
CA ILE A 158 -3.72 3.49 39.18
C ILE A 158 -3.00 4.52 40.06
N ILE A 159 -2.26 5.46 39.45
CA ILE A 159 -1.55 6.52 40.18
C ILE A 159 -2.53 7.37 41.00
N LEU A 160 -3.67 7.73 40.43
CA LEU A 160 -4.70 8.53 41.11
C LEU A 160 -5.32 7.75 42.28
N ALA A 161 -5.59 6.47 42.12
CA ALA A 161 -6.09 5.61 43.20
C ALA A 161 -5.10 5.54 44.36
N PHE A 162 -3.81 5.27 44.08
CA PHE A 162 -2.76 5.29 45.10
C PHE A 162 -2.63 6.66 45.77
N TRP A 163 -2.72 7.74 45.01
CA TRP A 163 -2.69 9.09 45.56
C TRP A 163 -3.86 9.34 46.53
N MET A 164 -5.07 8.94 46.15
CA MET A 164 -6.25 9.07 47.01
C MET A 164 -6.09 8.25 48.29
N ASP A 165 -5.57 7.02 48.22
CA ASP A 165 -5.34 6.17 49.39
C ASP A 165 -4.28 6.77 50.34
N ILE A 166 -3.20 7.34 49.80
CA ILE A 166 -2.18 8.02 50.60
C ILE A 166 -2.77 9.25 51.31
N VAL A 167 -3.50 10.09 50.58
CA VAL A 167 -4.06 11.32 51.15
C VAL A 167 -5.18 11.03 52.15
N HIS A 168 -6.09 10.12 51.85
CA HIS A 168 -7.24 9.86 52.73
C HIS A 168 -6.92 8.90 53.87
N GLY A 169 -6.07 7.90 53.63
CA GLY A 169 -5.64 6.94 54.66
C GLY A 169 -4.54 7.54 55.53
N LEU A 170 -3.35 7.70 54.96
CA LEU A 170 -2.15 8.04 55.73
C LEU A 170 -2.18 9.47 56.27
N ALA A 171 -2.66 10.45 55.51
CA ALA A 171 -2.60 11.84 55.98
C ALA A 171 -3.55 12.09 57.15
N LYS A 172 -4.75 11.48 57.15
CA LYS A 172 -5.71 11.60 58.27
C LYS A 172 -5.19 10.94 59.53
N THR A 173 -4.66 9.71 59.43
CA THR A 173 -4.09 9.03 60.59
C THR A 173 -2.84 9.73 61.11
N SER A 174 -1.99 10.24 60.22
CA SER A 174 -0.81 11.01 60.60
C SER A 174 -1.20 12.28 61.34
N PHE A 175 -2.17 13.04 60.84
CA PHE A 175 -2.65 14.25 61.50
C PHE A 175 -3.18 13.96 62.91
N LEU A 176 -3.96 12.89 63.08
CA LEU A 176 -4.52 12.50 64.37
C LEU A 176 -3.43 12.06 65.37
N VAL A 177 -2.44 11.30 64.91
CA VAL A 177 -1.29 10.91 65.77
C VAL A 177 -0.44 12.12 66.14
N PHE A 178 -0.25 13.08 65.22
CA PHE A 178 0.46 14.33 65.52
C PHE A 178 -0.29 15.18 66.54
N ASP A 179 -1.60 15.31 66.42
CA ASP A 179 -2.44 16.08 67.35
C ASP A 179 -2.45 15.44 68.75
N ASP A 180 -2.67 14.12 68.84
CA ASP A 180 -2.60 13.37 70.10
C ASP A 180 -1.19 13.40 70.72
N GLY A 181 -0.16 13.30 69.89
CA GLY A 181 1.24 13.38 70.32
C GLY A 181 1.59 14.76 70.88
N PHE A 182 1.13 15.81 70.21
CA PHE A 182 1.32 17.19 70.67
C PHE A 182 0.55 17.46 71.96
N GLY A 183 -0.69 16.98 72.07
CA GLY A 183 -1.49 17.07 73.29
C GLY A 183 -0.82 16.38 74.49
N LYS A 184 -0.29 15.17 74.31
CA LYS A 184 0.45 14.46 75.37
C LYS A 184 1.74 15.18 75.77
N LEU A 185 2.47 15.73 74.80
CA LEU A 185 3.69 16.48 75.06
C LEU A 185 3.40 17.80 75.80
N ALA A 186 2.32 18.49 75.43
CA ALA A 186 1.86 19.69 76.11
C ALA A 186 1.44 19.40 77.56
N ASN A 187 0.69 18.32 77.80
CA ASN A 187 0.30 17.90 79.15
C ASN A 187 1.51 17.51 79.99
N TRP A 188 2.46 16.74 79.44
CA TRP A 188 3.69 16.38 80.13
C TRP A 188 4.55 17.62 80.47
N LEU A 189 4.65 18.57 79.55
CA LEU A 189 5.34 19.84 79.80
C LEU A 189 4.63 20.66 80.90
N ALA A 190 3.30 20.70 80.90
CA ALA A 190 2.54 21.39 81.95
C ALA A 190 2.80 20.77 83.33
N GLU A 191 2.70 19.44 83.45
CA GLU A 191 3.01 18.72 84.69
C GLU A 191 4.47 18.92 85.13
N SER A 192 5.42 18.91 84.19
CA SER A 192 6.84 19.08 84.49
C SER A 192 7.21 20.50 84.95
N ILE A 193 6.42 21.52 84.62
CA ILE A 193 6.67 22.92 84.99
C ILE A 193 5.90 23.30 86.29
N GLY A 194 5.10 22.39 86.84
CA GLY A 194 4.46 22.55 88.15
C GLY A 194 3.13 23.28 88.12
N PHE A 195 2.39 23.18 87.01
CA PHE A 195 0.97 23.51 86.92
C PHE A 195 0.11 22.25 86.93
#